data_AF-A0A971N6Q4-F1
#
_entry.id   AF-A0A971N6Q4-F1
#
_cell.length_a   1.000
_cell.length_b   1.000
_cell.length_c   1.000
_cell.angle_alpha   90.00
_cell.angle_beta   90.00
_cell.angle_gamma   90.00
#
_symmetry.space_group_name_H-M   'P 1'
#
loop_
_entity.id
_entity.type
_entity.pdbx_description
1 polymer ?
#
loop_
_entity_poly.entity_id
_entity_poly.type
_entity_poly.pdbx_seq_one_letter_code
_entity_poly.pdbx_strand_id
1 'polypeptide(L)'
;MAEIDQVPVRVGDEITVEIHGYANQGEGVGRYRGFTIFVPDCLDGEQVLTRIELVKKNYARGKLLRVLQKSPDRVAPGCGIYGRCGGCQLLHMKYSAQLAFKRRRVIEVMERIGGFKAITVHPVIGMDNPWEYRNKVQYPFALDEQGKVIIGCYQKGTHNVVDTRECLIQHNLNSRIMNRVRQLVQGMGISIYNENTGQGLLRYVLVKNGFESGEAMVVLVTNGPEFPEGKELAKLLAGEFPALKSVVQNINTSRGNVVLGEKNKVLYGTDGIIDRLGELEFKISATSFFQVNPAQTEILYAKALEYANLTGKERVLDA
;
A
#
# COMPACT_ATOMS: atom_id res chain seq x y z
N MET A 1 -4.13 41.33 -28.07
CA MET A 1 -3.06 40.36 -27.77
C MET A 1 -3.09 40.13 -26.28
N ALA A 2 -3.63 39.00 -25.81
CA ALA A 2 -3.77 38.73 -24.38
C ALA A 2 -2.37 38.49 -23.76
N GLU A 3 -2.06 39.18 -22.67
CA GLU A 3 -0.84 39.02 -21.89
C GLU A 3 -0.65 37.54 -21.54
N ILE A 4 0.55 37.02 -21.82
CA ILE A 4 0.96 35.71 -21.33
C ILE A 4 1.13 35.87 -19.82
N ASP A 5 0.10 35.52 -19.08
CA ASP A 5 0.04 35.56 -17.61
C ASP A 5 1.31 34.87 -17.07
N GLN A 6 2.24 35.65 -16.53
CA GLN A 6 3.49 35.12 -16.00
C GLN A 6 3.15 34.19 -14.85
N VAL A 7 3.71 32.99 -14.86
CA VAL A 7 3.54 32.02 -13.77
C VAL A 7 3.90 32.69 -12.44
N PRO A 8 2.95 32.81 -11.47
CA PRO A 8 3.09 33.73 -10.34
C PRO A 8 3.98 33.20 -9.20
N VAL A 9 4.68 32.08 -9.44
CA VAL A 9 5.49 31.35 -8.46
C VAL A 9 6.76 30.80 -9.11
N ARG A 10 7.81 30.66 -8.30
CA ARG A 10 9.09 30.04 -8.67
C ARG A 10 9.41 28.89 -7.72
N VAL A 11 10.23 27.95 -8.19
CA VAL A 11 10.74 26.88 -7.32
C VAL A 11 11.53 27.51 -6.16
N GLY A 12 11.26 27.05 -4.95
CA GLY A 12 11.83 27.58 -3.71
C GLY A 12 10.95 28.60 -2.99
N ASP A 13 9.97 29.22 -3.67
CA ASP A 13 9.06 30.18 -3.04
C ASP A 13 8.28 29.54 -1.90
N GLU A 14 8.15 30.27 -0.80
CA GLU A 14 7.27 29.91 0.31
C GLU A 14 6.03 30.79 0.28
N ILE A 15 4.87 30.18 0.04
CA ILE A 15 3.60 30.89 -0.11
C ILE A 15 2.55 30.31 0.83
N THR A 16 1.59 31.16 1.20
CA THR A 16 0.39 30.73 1.91
C THR A 16 -0.69 30.38 0.90
N VAL A 17 -1.30 29.21 1.04
CA VAL A 17 -2.34 28.68 0.15
C VAL A 17 -3.52 28.21 0.99
N GLU A 18 -4.72 28.57 0.55
CA GLU A 18 -5.97 28.00 1.05
C GLU A 18 -6.34 26.79 0.20
N ILE A 19 -6.73 25.71 0.86
CA ILE A 19 -7.04 24.41 0.24
C ILE A 19 -8.56 24.29 0.10
N HIS A 20 -9.02 24.05 -1.13
CA HIS A 20 -10.44 24.05 -1.52
C HIS A 20 -10.89 22.69 -2.08
N GLY A 21 -10.19 21.62 -1.70
CA GLY A 21 -10.52 20.26 -2.11
C GLY A 21 -9.29 19.42 -2.41
N TYR A 22 -9.51 18.39 -3.22
CA TYR A 22 -8.51 17.33 -3.44
C TYR A 22 -8.35 16.99 -4.92
N ALA A 23 -7.14 16.55 -5.28
CA ALA A 23 -6.84 15.93 -6.55
C ALA A 23 -7.11 14.41 -6.51
N ASN A 24 -6.92 13.75 -7.66
CA ASN A 24 -7.11 12.30 -7.83
C ASN A 24 -6.25 11.41 -6.91
N GLN A 25 -5.21 11.92 -6.27
CA GLN A 25 -4.41 11.15 -5.31
C GLN A 25 -4.60 11.62 -3.86
N GLY A 26 -5.64 12.42 -3.59
CA GLY A 26 -5.92 12.99 -2.27
C GLY A 26 -5.01 14.15 -1.89
N GLU A 27 -4.27 14.71 -2.86
CA GLU A 27 -3.44 15.89 -2.65
C GLU A 27 -4.34 17.11 -2.52
N GLY A 28 -4.09 17.99 -1.55
CA GLY A 28 -4.83 19.23 -1.42
C GLY A 28 -4.66 20.10 -2.66
N VAL A 29 -5.74 20.75 -3.08
CA VAL A 29 -5.74 21.67 -4.21
C VAL A 29 -6.11 23.05 -3.72
N GLY A 30 -5.24 24.01 -3.96
CA GLY A 30 -5.49 25.42 -3.69
C GLY A 30 -5.16 26.30 -4.88
N ARG A 31 -5.38 27.61 -4.72
CA ARG A 31 -4.99 28.60 -5.72
C ARG A 31 -4.17 29.71 -5.09
N TYR A 32 -3.15 30.16 -5.82
CA TYR A 32 -2.38 31.36 -5.49
C TYR A 32 -2.42 32.30 -6.68
N ARG A 33 -3.06 33.46 -6.52
CA ARG A 33 -3.29 34.44 -7.61
C ARG A 33 -3.89 33.80 -8.87
N GLY A 34 -4.93 32.97 -8.68
CA GLY A 34 -5.60 32.25 -9.77
C GLY A 34 -4.87 31.00 -10.29
N PHE A 35 -3.59 30.81 -9.95
CA PHE A 35 -2.77 29.68 -10.40
C PHE A 35 -2.93 28.46 -9.48
N THR A 36 -3.07 27.27 -10.06
CA THR A 36 -3.36 26.03 -9.31
C THR A 36 -2.11 25.51 -8.60
N ILE A 37 -2.24 25.24 -7.29
CA ILE A 37 -1.16 24.68 -6.47
C ILE A 37 -1.64 23.35 -5.87
N PHE A 38 -0.90 22.27 -6.15
CA PHE A 38 -1.09 20.97 -5.50
C PHE A 38 -0.18 20.86 -4.28
N VAL A 39 -0.76 20.58 -3.11
CA VAL A 39 -0.04 20.42 -1.85
C VAL A 39 -0.45 19.10 -1.20
N PRO A 40 0.39 18.05 -1.28
CA PRO A 40 0.15 16.79 -0.59
C PRO A 40 0.04 16.98 0.93
N ASP A 41 -0.64 16.03 1.60
CA ASP A 41 -0.81 15.99 3.06
C ASP A 41 -1.64 17.13 3.66
N CYS A 42 -2.40 17.85 2.83
CA CYS A 42 -3.35 18.90 3.20
C CYS A 42 -4.80 18.42 3.16
N LEU A 43 -5.64 19.03 3.98
CA LEU A 43 -7.08 18.81 3.99
C LEU A 43 -7.85 20.02 3.43
N ASP A 44 -9.06 19.76 2.96
CA ASP A 44 -10.02 20.79 2.54
C ASP A 44 -10.33 21.74 3.72
N GLY A 45 -10.38 23.04 3.42
CA GLY A 45 -10.58 24.11 4.40
C GLY A 45 -9.34 24.51 5.20
N GLU A 46 -8.15 23.99 4.86
CA GLU A 46 -6.90 24.40 5.52
C GLU A 46 -6.25 25.61 4.87
N GLN A 47 -5.61 26.42 5.71
CA GLN A 47 -4.62 27.39 5.26
C GLN A 47 -3.23 26.87 5.61
N VAL A 48 -2.35 26.79 4.61
CA VAL A 48 -1.03 26.16 4.75
C VAL A 48 0.09 27.03 4.20
N LEU A 49 1.25 26.99 4.85
CA LEU A 49 2.52 27.44 4.30
C LEU A 49 3.14 26.28 3.51
N THR A 50 3.40 26.51 2.23
CA THR A 50 3.96 25.51 1.32
C THR A 50 5.19 26.07 0.62
N ARG A 51 6.21 25.23 0.41
CA ARG A 51 7.36 25.54 -0.45
C ARG A 51 7.15 24.96 -1.83
N ILE A 52 7.30 25.75 -2.88
CA ILE A 52 7.15 25.28 -4.26
C ILE A 52 8.34 24.42 -4.65
N GLU A 53 8.08 23.17 -5.07
CA GLU A 53 9.12 22.22 -5.51
C GLU A 53 9.13 22.02 -7.03
N LEU A 54 7.98 22.23 -7.68
CA LEU A 54 7.83 22.05 -9.11
C LEU A 54 6.89 23.09 -9.69
N VAL A 55 7.29 23.70 -10.80
CA VAL A 55 6.44 24.61 -11.58
C VAL A 55 6.26 24.04 -12.98
N LYS A 56 5.01 23.96 -13.43
CA LYS A 56 4.61 23.59 -14.79
C LYS A 56 3.79 24.72 -15.40
N LYS A 57 3.43 24.58 -16.68
CA LYS A 57 2.70 25.62 -17.44
C LYS A 57 1.40 26.08 -16.76
N ASN A 58 0.62 25.15 -16.20
CA ASN A 58 -0.73 25.43 -15.69
C ASN A 58 -0.89 25.17 -14.17
N TYR A 59 0.14 24.67 -13.51
CA TYR A 59 0.09 24.37 -12.09
C TYR A 59 1.50 24.35 -11.47
N ALA A 60 1.55 24.47 -10.16
CA ALA A 60 2.74 24.13 -9.37
C ALA A 60 2.40 23.06 -8.34
N ARG A 61 3.45 22.41 -7.85
CA ARG A 61 3.37 21.44 -6.75
C ARG A 61 4.26 21.93 -5.62
N GLY A 62 3.70 21.96 -4.43
CA GLY A 62 4.39 22.38 -3.23
C GLY A 62 4.52 21.26 -2.21
N LYS A 63 5.47 21.42 -1.30
CA LYS A 63 5.62 20.62 -0.10
C LYS A 63 5.08 21.39 1.09
N LEU A 64 4.15 20.76 1.82
CA LEU A 64 3.62 21.28 3.07
C LEU A 64 4.76 21.53 4.06
N LEU A 65 4.93 22.77 4.48
CA LEU A 65 5.86 23.14 5.55
C LEU A 65 5.14 23.23 6.88
N ARG A 66 3.98 23.90 6.91
CA ARG A 66 3.21 24.12 8.14
C ARG A 66 1.73 24.32 7.83
N VAL A 67 0.87 23.74 8.64
CA VAL A 67 -0.57 24.05 8.65
C VAL A 67 -0.79 25.26 9.56
N LEU A 68 -1.25 26.37 8.99
CA LEU A 68 -1.52 27.63 9.71
C LEU A 68 -2.92 27.60 10.34
N GLN A 69 -3.91 27.12 9.59
CA GLN A 69 -5.26 26.86 10.07
C GLN A 69 -5.63 25.41 9.74
N LYS A 70 -5.93 24.63 10.78
CA LYS A 70 -6.23 23.19 10.66
C LYS A 70 -7.70 22.97 10.34
N SER A 71 -7.97 21.98 9.50
CA SER A 71 -9.31 21.44 9.31
C SER A 71 -9.75 20.71 10.58
N PRO A 72 -11.04 20.76 10.96
CA PRO A 72 -11.57 19.95 12.06
C PRO A 72 -11.40 18.45 11.83
N ASP A 73 -11.18 18.02 10.58
CA ASP A 73 -10.96 16.62 10.23
C ASP A 73 -9.49 16.19 10.25
N ARG A 74 -8.57 17.10 10.60
CA ARG A 74 -7.16 16.74 10.76
C ARG A 74 -6.94 15.95 12.04
N VAL A 75 -6.21 14.84 11.91
CA VAL A 75 -5.66 14.07 13.04
C VAL A 75 -4.16 13.88 12.89
N ALA A 76 -3.49 13.66 14.00
CA ALA A 76 -2.10 13.21 13.97
C ALA A 76 -2.07 11.74 13.47
N PRO A 77 -1.28 11.41 12.44
CA PRO A 77 -1.13 10.04 12.01
C PRO A 77 -0.56 9.16 13.14
N GLY A 78 -1.20 8.04 13.43
CA GLY A 78 -0.73 7.10 14.47
C GLY A 78 0.55 6.33 14.10
N CYS A 79 1.00 6.40 12.84
CA CYS A 79 2.14 5.64 12.32
C CYS A 79 3.42 6.48 12.33
N GLY A 80 4.44 6.04 13.08
CA GLY A 80 5.73 6.75 13.22
C GLY A 80 6.55 6.91 11.94
N ILE A 81 6.23 6.15 10.89
CA ILE A 81 6.88 6.27 9.57
C ILE A 81 5.98 6.91 8.50
N TYR A 82 4.81 7.46 8.87
CA TYR A 82 3.81 8.02 7.95
C TYR A 82 4.41 9.01 6.94
N GLY A 83 5.24 9.95 7.39
CA GLY A 83 5.84 10.98 6.51
C GLY A 83 6.90 10.46 5.54
N ARG A 84 7.33 9.19 5.66
CA ARG A 84 8.34 8.57 4.80
C ARG A 84 7.75 7.45 3.95
N CYS A 85 6.90 6.61 4.54
CA CYS A 85 6.33 5.45 3.87
C CYS A 85 5.29 5.86 2.82
N GLY A 86 5.39 5.34 1.60
CA GLY A 86 4.44 5.63 0.52
C GLY A 86 3.08 4.92 0.63
N GLY A 87 2.84 4.12 1.68
CA GLY A 87 1.72 3.19 1.75
C GLY A 87 0.37 3.80 2.14
N CYS A 88 0.31 4.58 3.22
CA CYS A 88 -0.94 5.13 3.74
C CYS A 88 -1.00 6.63 3.49
N GLN A 89 -1.92 7.09 2.65
CA GLN A 89 -1.94 8.49 2.19
C GLN A 89 -2.92 9.39 2.95
N LEU A 90 -3.82 8.81 3.75
CA LEU A 90 -4.93 9.53 4.39
C LEU A 90 -4.93 9.46 5.92
N LEU A 91 -3.86 8.96 6.57
CA LEU A 91 -3.84 8.81 8.05
C LEU A 91 -3.86 10.15 8.80
N HIS A 92 -3.64 11.27 8.10
CA HIS A 92 -3.79 12.62 8.65
C HIS A 92 -5.24 13.13 8.65
N MET A 93 -6.18 12.33 8.13
CA MET A 93 -7.61 12.63 8.00
C MET A 93 -8.42 11.70 8.91
N LYS A 94 -9.40 12.25 9.64
CA LYS A 94 -10.37 11.45 10.42
C LYS A 94 -11.02 10.38 9.55
N TYR A 95 -11.29 9.21 10.11
CA TYR A 95 -11.83 8.09 9.35
C TYR A 95 -13.18 8.42 8.67
N SER A 96 -14.08 9.12 9.37
CA SER A 96 -15.34 9.60 8.79
C SER A 96 -15.13 10.51 7.56
N ALA A 97 -14.16 11.40 7.63
CA ALA A 97 -13.77 12.26 6.51
C ALA A 97 -13.13 11.46 5.36
N GLN A 98 -12.39 10.38 5.65
CA GLN A 98 -11.88 9.47 4.61
C GLN A 98 -13.02 8.80 3.83
N LEU A 99 -14.09 8.38 4.52
CA LEU A 99 -15.29 7.80 3.89
C LEU A 99 -16.00 8.85 3.02
N ALA A 100 -16.18 10.07 3.53
CA ALA A 100 -16.78 11.17 2.79
C ALA A 100 -15.96 11.54 1.54
N PHE A 101 -14.63 11.61 1.66
CA PHE A 101 -13.71 11.83 0.55
C PHE A 101 -13.85 10.75 -0.53
N LYS A 102 -13.82 9.46 -0.16
CA LYS A 102 -14.00 8.34 -1.10
C LYS A 102 -15.36 8.40 -1.80
N ARG A 103 -16.44 8.73 -1.09
CA ARG A 103 -17.77 8.91 -1.68
C ARG A 103 -17.78 10.03 -2.71
N ARG A 104 -17.27 11.20 -2.34
CA ARG A 104 -17.19 12.38 -3.21
C ARG A 104 -16.44 12.06 -4.51
N ARG A 105 -15.36 11.28 -4.42
CA ARG A 105 -14.61 10.84 -5.60
C ARG A 105 -15.40 9.97 -6.56
N VAL A 106 -16.21 9.04 -6.06
CA VAL A 106 -17.08 8.24 -6.92
C VAL A 106 -18.10 9.12 -7.62
N ILE A 107 -18.72 10.07 -6.90
CA ILE A 107 -19.65 11.06 -7.48
C ILE A 107 -18.96 11.83 -8.61
N GLU A 108 -17.81 12.45 -8.33
CA GLU A 108 -17.08 13.26 -9.30
C GLU A 108 -16.67 12.48 -10.55
N VAL A 109 -16.21 11.24 -10.40
CA VAL A 109 -15.82 10.38 -11.53
C VAL A 109 -17.05 10.00 -12.37
N MET A 110 -18.14 9.61 -11.73
CA MET A 110 -19.37 9.22 -12.45
C MET A 110 -19.98 10.40 -13.21
N GLU A 111 -19.97 11.60 -12.64
CA GLU A 111 -20.46 12.81 -13.30
C GLU A 111 -19.54 13.27 -14.43
N ARG A 112 -18.22 13.42 -14.16
CA ARG A 112 -17.29 14.03 -15.12
C ARG A 112 -16.84 13.08 -16.23
N ILE A 113 -16.58 11.82 -15.90
CA ILE A 113 -16.07 10.82 -16.86
C ILE A 113 -17.22 9.97 -17.39
N GLY A 114 -18.09 9.49 -16.49
CA GLY A 114 -19.23 8.67 -16.88
C GLY A 114 -20.35 9.45 -17.57
N GLY A 115 -20.38 10.79 -17.44
CA GLY A 115 -21.43 11.64 -18.01
C GLY A 115 -22.81 11.42 -17.36
N PHE A 116 -22.86 10.68 -16.25
CA PHE A 116 -24.11 10.40 -15.56
C PHE A 116 -24.62 11.66 -14.87
N LYS A 117 -25.94 11.86 -14.93
CA LYS A 117 -26.63 12.94 -14.22
C LYS A 117 -27.61 12.32 -13.22
N ALA A 118 -27.70 12.91 -12.03
CA ALA A 118 -28.67 12.52 -10.99
C ALA A 118 -28.60 11.04 -10.54
N ILE A 119 -27.39 10.48 -10.43
CA ILE A 119 -27.21 9.14 -9.85
C ILE A 119 -27.16 9.20 -8.32
N THR A 120 -27.63 8.14 -7.68
CA THR A 120 -27.47 7.98 -6.24
C THR A 120 -26.18 7.23 -5.95
N VAL A 121 -25.20 7.92 -5.34
CA VAL A 121 -24.02 7.29 -4.76
C VAL A 121 -24.24 7.18 -3.25
N HIS A 122 -24.44 5.97 -2.75
CA HIS A 122 -24.66 5.71 -1.34
C HIS A 122 -23.42 6.05 -0.48
N PRO A 123 -23.57 6.27 0.84
CA PRO A 123 -22.43 6.38 1.75
C PRO A 123 -21.49 5.18 1.64
N VAL A 124 -20.17 5.43 1.77
CA VAL A 124 -19.18 4.36 1.77
C VAL A 124 -19.36 3.51 3.02
N ILE A 125 -19.48 2.19 2.84
CA ILE A 125 -19.50 1.25 3.95
C ILE A 125 -18.10 1.21 4.56
N GLY A 126 -18.00 1.60 5.84
CA GLY A 126 -16.75 1.64 6.58
C GLY A 126 -16.41 0.31 7.25
N MET A 127 -15.25 0.28 7.90
CA MET A 127 -14.79 -0.79 8.79
C MET A 127 -14.79 -0.26 10.22
N ASP A 128 -15.30 -1.06 11.16
CA ASP A 128 -15.40 -0.66 12.57
C ASP A 128 -14.03 -0.42 13.20
N ASN A 129 -13.06 -1.31 12.92
CA ASN A 129 -11.66 -1.15 13.30
C ASN A 129 -10.77 -1.09 12.05
N PRO A 130 -10.42 0.10 11.52
CA PRO A 130 -9.67 0.24 10.26
C PRO A 130 -8.16 -0.02 10.40
N TRP A 131 -7.77 -0.96 11.26
CA TRP A 131 -6.40 -1.36 11.57
C TRP A 131 -6.24 -2.88 11.46
N GLU A 132 -4.99 -3.33 11.34
CA GLU A 132 -4.59 -4.75 11.26
C GLU A 132 -5.34 -5.60 10.22
N TYR A 133 -5.99 -4.96 9.25
CA TYR A 133 -6.89 -5.63 8.31
C TYR A 133 -6.18 -6.34 7.16
N ARG A 134 -4.88 -6.05 6.91
CA ARG A 134 -4.15 -6.62 5.78
C ARG A 134 -3.63 -8.01 6.09
N ASN A 135 -4.08 -8.96 5.28
CA ASN A 135 -3.65 -10.36 5.29
C ASN A 135 -2.39 -10.65 4.46
N LYS A 136 -1.84 -9.61 3.82
CA LYS A 136 -0.67 -9.72 2.96
C LYS A 136 0.20 -8.47 3.07
N VAL A 137 1.47 -8.73 3.31
CA VAL A 137 2.55 -7.76 3.19
C VAL A 137 3.55 -8.21 2.14
N GLN A 138 4.16 -7.24 1.45
CA GLN A 138 5.19 -7.45 0.44
C GLN A 138 6.19 -6.33 0.57
N TYR A 139 7.44 -6.66 0.90
CA TYR A 139 8.50 -5.68 1.06
C TYR A 139 9.78 -6.10 0.33
N PRO A 140 10.47 -5.15 -0.34
CA PRO A 140 11.84 -5.37 -0.79
C PRO A 140 12.78 -5.60 0.40
N PHE A 141 13.82 -6.38 0.15
CA PHE A 141 15.04 -6.33 0.95
C PHE A 141 15.94 -5.20 0.42
N ALA A 142 16.64 -4.53 1.32
CA ALA A 142 17.73 -3.61 0.98
C ALA A 142 18.80 -3.64 2.07
N LEU A 143 19.90 -2.92 1.83
CA LEU A 143 20.91 -2.63 2.84
C LEU A 143 20.83 -1.14 3.18
N ASP A 144 20.97 -0.80 4.46
CA ASP A 144 21.22 0.58 4.86
C ASP A 144 22.67 1.01 4.56
N GLU A 145 23.01 2.26 4.86
CA GLU A 145 24.33 2.84 4.63
C GLU A 145 25.45 2.12 5.40
N GLN A 146 25.11 1.39 6.47
CA GLN A 146 26.04 0.61 7.29
C GLN A 146 26.10 -0.87 6.87
N GLY A 147 25.41 -1.25 5.79
CA GLY A 147 25.38 -2.63 5.28
C GLY A 147 24.47 -3.57 6.09
N LYS A 148 23.57 -3.04 6.91
CA LYS A 148 22.60 -3.84 7.66
C LYS A 148 21.34 -4.07 6.84
N VAL A 149 20.79 -5.28 6.93
CA VAL A 149 19.58 -5.68 6.22
C VAL A 149 18.37 -4.90 6.73
N ILE A 150 17.76 -4.19 5.78
CA ILE A 150 16.48 -3.52 5.97
C ILE A 150 15.39 -4.14 5.11
N ILE A 151 14.17 -4.16 5.66
CA ILE A 151 12.97 -4.62 4.98
C ILE A 151 11.87 -3.60 5.23
N GLY A 152 11.14 -3.20 4.20
CA GLY A 152 9.99 -2.31 4.40
C GLY A 152 9.43 -1.71 3.14
N CYS A 153 8.54 -0.73 3.29
CA CYS A 153 7.92 -0.05 2.16
C CYS A 153 8.93 0.83 1.41
N TYR A 154 8.70 1.02 0.12
CA TYR A 154 9.38 2.09 -0.60
C TYR A 154 8.92 3.47 -0.08
N GLN A 155 9.87 4.40 0.00
CA GLN A 155 9.58 5.80 0.22
C GLN A 155 8.77 6.34 -0.98
N LYS A 156 7.84 7.26 -0.68
CA LYS A 156 6.94 7.81 -1.70
C LYS A 156 7.71 8.38 -2.89
N GLY A 157 7.47 7.84 -4.09
CA GLY A 157 8.05 8.31 -5.35
C GLY A 157 9.49 7.87 -5.62
N THR A 158 10.04 6.91 -4.85
CA THR A 158 11.42 6.40 -5.04
C THR A 158 11.46 4.87 -4.89
N HIS A 159 12.64 4.27 -5.12
CA HIS A 159 12.95 2.88 -4.73
C HIS A 159 13.82 2.81 -3.46
N ASN A 160 13.86 3.88 -2.67
CA ASN A 160 14.53 3.85 -1.37
C ASN A 160 13.65 3.10 -0.37
N VAL A 161 14.21 2.11 0.32
CA VAL A 161 13.48 1.30 1.30
C VAL A 161 13.47 2.01 2.66
N VAL A 162 12.28 2.19 3.23
CA VAL A 162 12.10 2.66 4.60
C VAL A 162 12.08 1.45 5.52
N ASP A 163 13.04 1.34 6.44
CA ASP A 163 13.04 0.27 7.44
C ASP A 163 11.70 0.25 8.20
N THR A 164 10.89 -0.78 7.94
CA THR A 164 9.55 -0.93 8.49
C THR A 164 9.53 -2.11 9.45
N ARG A 165 9.43 -1.82 10.75
CA ARG A 165 9.33 -2.83 11.82
C ARG A 165 7.89 -3.20 12.15
N GLU A 166 7.01 -2.22 12.05
CA GLU A 166 5.60 -2.33 12.38
C GLU A 166 4.77 -1.57 11.34
N CYS A 167 3.57 -2.06 11.05
CA CYS A 167 2.63 -1.41 10.15
C CYS A 167 1.22 -1.58 10.69
N LEU A 168 0.58 -0.48 11.13
CA LEU A 168 -0.72 -0.50 11.81
C LEU A 168 -1.87 -1.12 11.01
N ILE A 169 -1.73 -1.24 9.69
CA ILE A 169 -2.75 -1.84 8.82
C ILE A 169 -2.46 -3.31 8.51
N GLN A 170 -1.30 -3.83 8.88
CA GLN A 170 -0.93 -5.23 8.67
C GLN A 170 -1.29 -6.05 9.90
N HIS A 171 -1.74 -7.29 9.69
CA HIS A 171 -1.93 -8.22 10.78
C HIS A 171 -0.63 -8.40 11.57
N ASN A 172 -0.67 -8.37 12.91
CA ASN A 172 0.51 -8.38 13.76
C ASN A 172 1.50 -9.52 13.46
N LEU A 173 0.97 -10.71 13.14
CA LEU A 173 1.77 -11.88 12.75
C LEU A 173 2.73 -11.58 11.59
N ASN A 174 2.30 -10.77 10.61
CA ASN A 174 3.10 -10.42 9.45
C ASN A 174 4.33 -9.60 9.86
N SER A 175 4.17 -8.63 10.76
CA SER A 175 5.29 -7.83 11.29
C SER A 175 6.26 -8.69 12.10
N ARG A 176 5.77 -9.61 12.94
CA ARG A 176 6.61 -10.52 13.73
C ARG A 176 7.46 -11.42 12.84
N ILE A 177 6.83 -12.10 11.87
CA ILE A 177 7.53 -12.96 10.90
C ILE A 177 8.56 -12.14 10.11
N MET A 178 8.18 -10.94 9.64
CA MET A 178 9.06 -10.08 8.86
C MET A 178 10.32 -9.66 9.62
N ASN A 179 10.15 -9.27 10.89
CA ASN A 179 11.27 -8.92 11.76
C ASN A 179 12.19 -10.12 12.01
N ARG A 180 11.63 -11.33 12.11
CA ARG A 180 12.44 -12.53 12.26
C ARG A 180 13.19 -12.91 10.98
N VAL A 181 12.54 -12.83 9.81
CA VAL A 181 13.18 -13.02 8.50
C VAL A 181 14.40 -12.11 8.38
N ARG A 182 14.24 -10.83 8.70
CA ARG A 182 15.35 -9.85 8.68
C ARG A 182 16.54 -10.29 9.54
N GLN A 183 16.29 -10.71 10.78
CA GLN A 183 17.34 -11.14 11.70
C GLN A 183 18.08 -12.37 11.17
N LEU A 184 17.35 -13.36 10.67
CA LEU A 184 17.94 -14.58 10.11
C LEU A 184 18.77 -14.28 8.86
N VAL A 185 18.22 -13.47 7.94
CA VAL A 185 18.92 -13.05 6.72
C VAL A 185 20.22 -12.31 7.03
N GLN A 186 20.19 -11.38 8.00
CA GLN A 186 21.40 -10.70 8.48
C GLN A 186 22.40 -11.68 9.11
N GLY A 187 21.95 -12.55 10.01
CA GLY A 187 22.81 -13.47 10.76
C GLY A 187 23.46 -14.56 9.90
N MET A 188 22.76 -15.00 8.85
CA MET A 188 23.25 -15.96 7.87
C MET A 188 24.10 -15.32 6.76
N GLY A 189 24.17 -13.99 6.69
CA GLY A 189 24.93 -13.28 5.64
C GLY A 189 24.36 -13.49 4.23
N ILE A 190 23.06 -13.73 4.10
CA ILE A 190 22.44 -13.98 2.79
C ILE A 190 22.46 -12.69 1.97
N SER A 191 23.01 -12.76 0.75
CA SER A 191 23.16 -11.58 -0.10
C SER A 191 21.82 -10.96 -0.53
N ILE A 192 21.75 -9.63 -0.47
CA ILE A 192 20.57 -8.85 -0.87
C ILE A 192 20.73 -8.35 -2.30
N TYR A 193 19.66 -8.41 -3.07
CA TYR A 193 19.63 -7.94 -4.46
C TYR A 193 19.78 -6.41 -4.54
N ASN A 194 20.66 -5.96 -5.42
CA ASN A 194 20.83 -4.56 -5.74
C ASN A 194 20.24 -4.28 -7.14
N GLU A 195 19.19 -3.46 -7.23
CA GLU A 195 18.51 -3.18 -8.51
C GLU A 195 19.42 -2.50 -9.55
N ASN A 196 20.38 -1.67 -9.10
CA ASN A 196 21.28 -0.94 -9.99
C ASN A 196 22.31 -1.86 -10.65
N THR A 197 22.90 -2.79 -9.90
CA THR A 197 23.91 -3.73 -10.42
C THR A 197 23.26 -5.01 -10.96
N GLY A 198 22.13 -5.41 -10.39
CA GLY A 198 21.44 -6.69 -10.57
C GLY A 198 22.13 -7.89 -9.97
N GLN A 199 23.01 -7.65 -9.02
CA GLN A 199 23.70 -8.69 -8.27
C GLN A 199 23.01 -8.91 -6.92
N GLY A 200 23.35 -10.02 -6.26
CA GLY A 200 22.73 -10.44 -5.00
C GLY A 200 21.52 -11.35 -5.20
N LEU A 201 21.03 -11.92 -4.11
CA LEU A 201 20.04 -13.02 -4.14
C LEU A 201 18.64 -12.55 -3.73
N LEU A 202 18.43 -12.14 -2.49
CA LEU A 202 17.08 -11.85 -1.97
C LEU A 202 16.56 -10.51 -2.48
N ARG A 203 15.43 -10.54 -3.19
CA ARG A 203 14.77 -9.35 -3.77
C ARG A 203 13.66 -8.84 -2.88
N TYR A 204 12.72 -9.72 -2.54
CA TYR A 204 11.52 -9.39 -1.79
C TYR A 204 11.17 -10.50 -0.82
N VAL A 205 10.42 -10.15 0.21
CA VAL A 205 9.72 -11.08 1.08
C VAL A 205 8.25 -10.71 1.13
N LEU A 206 7.40 -11.73 1.02
CA LEU A 206 5.98 -11.62 1.24
C LEU A 206 5.62 -12.46 2.46
N VAL A 207 4.65 -11.99 3.22
CA VAL A 207 3.94 -12.81 4.20
C VAL A 207 2.46 -12.73 3.85
N LYS A 208 1.83 -13.89 3.70
CA LYS A 208 0.38 -14.03 3.59
C LYS A 208 -0.11 -14.76 4.83
N ASN A 209 -1.26 -14.38 5.37
CA ASN A 209 -1.89 -15.11 6.44
C ASN A 209 -3.38 -15.30 6.16
N GLY A 210 -3.91 -16.46 6.54
CA GLY A 210 -5.34 -16.69 6.59
C GLY A 210 -5.92 -16.03 7.84
N PHE A 211 -7.01 -15.27 7.69
CA PHE A 211 -7.64 -14.59 8.82
C PHE A 211 -8.49 -15.57 9.64
N GLU A 212 -9.23 -16.45 8.97
CA GLU A 212 -10.09 -17.43 9.61
C GLU A 212 -9.28 -18.66 10.06
N SER A 213 -8.39 -19.15 9.19
CA SER A 213 -7.58 -20.34 9.51
C SER A 213 -6.41 -20.06 10.47
N GLY A 214 -5.94 -18.81 10.53
CA GLY A 214 -4.73 -18.43 11.24
C GLY A 214 -3.43 -18.98 10.62
N GLU A 215 -3.50 -19.64 9.46
CA GLU A 215 -2.31 -20.15 8.76
C GLU A 215 -1.48 -19.00 8.20
N ALA A 216 -0.17 -19.19 8.10
CA ALA A 216 0.74 -18.23 7.48
C ALA A 216 1.64 -18.88 6.43
N MET A 217 1.99 -18.08 5.43
CA MET A 217 2.89 -18.40 4.35
C MET A 217 3.95 -17.32 4.23
N VAL A 218 5.21 -17.71 4.10
CA VAL A 218 6.31 -16.81 3.72
C VAL A 218 6.73 -17.11 2.30
N VAL A 219 6.88 -16.07 1.48
CA VAL A 219 7.45 -16.18 0.13
C VAL A 219 8.74 -15.37 0.07
N LEU A 220 9.85 -16.03 -0.22
CA LEU A 220 11.17 -15.42 -0.40
C LEU A 220 11.45 -15.33 -1.90
N VAL A 221 11.49 -14.12 -2.43
CA VAL A 221 11.75 -13.87 -3.84
C VAL A 221 13.25 -13.79 -4.08
N THR A 222 13.80 -14.67 -4.92
CA THR A 222 15.23 -14.76 -5.19
C THR A 222 15.59 -14.46 -6.64
N ASN A 223 16.74 -13.83 -6.86
CA ASN A 223 17.37 -13.59 -8.15
C ASN A 223 18.16 -14.82 -8.65
N GLY A 224 17.53 -15.99 -8.62
CA GLY A 224 18.17 -17.24 -9.02
C GLY A 224 17.56 -18.47 -8.32
N PRO A 225 17.77 -19.67 -8.88
CA PRO A 225 17.23 -20.90 -8.33
C PRO A 225 18.03 -21.46 -7.14
N GLU A 226 19.30 -21.04 -6.99
CA GLU A 226 20.20 -21.48 -5.94
C GLU A 226 20.00 -20.64 -4.69
N PHE A 227 19.62 -21.30 -3.59
CA PHE A 227 19.43 -20.68 -2.29
C PHE A 227 19.80 -21.68 -1.18
N PRO A 228 21.11 -21.90 -0.95
CA PRO A 228 21.60 -22.93 -0.03
C PRO A 228 21.01 -22.83 1.39
N GLU A 229 20.91 -21.61 1.91
CA GLU A 229 20.42 -21.32 3.27
C GLU A 229 18.89 -21.40 3.38
N GLY A 230 18.17 -21.46 2.25
CA GLY A 230 16.72 -21.30 2.19
C GLY A 230 15.95 -22.32 3.04
N LYS A 231 16.37 -23.59 3.02
CA LYS A 231 15.74 -24.64 3.84
C LYS A 231 16.01 -24.47 5.32
N GLU A 232 17.20 -24.03 5.70
CA GLU A 232 17.56 -23.79 7.11
C GLU A 232 16.79 -22.59 7.67
N LEU A 233 16.78 -21.48 6.94
CA LEU A 233 15.99 -20.30 7.26
C LEU A 233 14.51 -20.65 7.42
N ALA A 234 13.95 -21.42 6.49
CA ALA A 234 12.55 -21.85 6.55
C ALA A 234 12.23 -22.68 7.79
N LYS A 235 13.12 -23.62 8.16
CA LYS A 235 12.96 -24.43 9.38
C LYS A 235 13.01 -23.59 10.65
N LEU A 236 13.94 -22.63 10.74
CA LEU A 236 14.05 -21.73 11.89
C LEU A 236 12.79 -20.88 12.06
N LEU A 237 12.24 -20.35 10.96
CA LEU A 237 10.97 -19.62 11.00
C LEU A 237 9.82 -20.53 11.47
N ALA A 238 9.68 -21.72 10.88
CA ALA A 238 8.58 -22.61 11.23
C ALA A 238 8.66 -23.13 12.67
N GLY A 239 9.87 -23.29 13.22
CA GLY A 239 10.08 -23.65 14.62
C GLY A 239 9.64 -22.56 15.60
N GLU A 240 9.64 -21.29 15.19
CA GLU A 240 9.24 -20.15 16.03
C GLU A 240 7.77 -19.75 15.84
N PHE A 241 7.22 -19.98 14.65
CA PHE A 241 5.84 -19.62 14.30
C PHE A 241 5.03 -20.86 13.96
N PRO A 242 4.29 -21.47 14.92
CA PRO A 242 3.45 -22.64 14.66
C PRO A 242 2.37 -22.42 13.58
N ALA A 243 1.95 -21.17 13.38
CA ALA A 243 1.04 -20.73 12.34
C ALA A 243 1.64 -20.85 10.92
N LEU A 244 2.97 -20.82 10.77
CA LEU A 244 3.65 -20.86 9.48
C LEU A 244 3.60 -22.28 8.90
N LYS A 245 2.67 -22.51 7.97
CA LYS A 245 2.47 -23.81 7.31
C LYS A 245 3.22 -23.93 5.98
N SER A 246 3.68 -22.82 5.43
CA SER A 246 4.35 -22.80 4.14
C SER A 246 5.48 -21.78 4.08
N VAL A 247 6.64 -22.21 3.56
CA VAL A 247 7.70 -21.30 3.12
C VAL A 247 8.08 -21.65 1.69
N VAL A 248 7.96 -20.69 0.78
CA VAL A 248 8.19 -20.87 -0.65
C VAL A 248 9.27 -19.93 -1.13
N GLN A 249 10.21 -20.44 -1.92
CA GLN A 249 11.07 -19.65 -2.76
C GLN A 249 10.34 -19.34 -4.06
N ASN A 250 10.18 -18.06 -4.39
CA ASN A 250 9.73 -17.63 -5.72
C ASN A 250 10.95 -17.12 -6.50
N ILE A 251 11.18 -17.62 -7.72
CA ILE A 251 12.38 -17.32 -8.49
C ILE A 251 12.06 -16.25 -9.52
N ASN A 252 12.69 -15.09 -9.41
CA ASN A 252 12.54 -13.99 -10.34
C ASN A 252 13.91 -13.38 -10.68
N THR A 253 14.39 -13.64 -11.89
CA THR A 253 15.63 -13.08 -12.45
C THR A 253 15.38 -11.91 -13.41
N SER A 254 14.12 -11.53 -13.62
CA SER A 254 13.76 -10.44 -14.54
C SER A 254 14.16 -9.07 -13.96
N ARG A 255 14.56 -8.15 -14.84
CA ARG A 255 14.76 -6.73 -14.50
C ARG A 255 13.41 -6.01 -14.51
N GLY A 256 13.26 -5.01 -13.64
CA GLY A 256 12.07 -4.16 -13.57
C GLY A 256 11.23 -4.39 -12.31
N ASN A 257 10.00 -3.87 -12.34
CA ASN A 257 9.14 -3.73 -11.15
C ASN A 257 8.25 -4.95 -10.87
N VAL A 258 8.35 -6.00 -11.69
CA VAL A 258 7.63 -7.25 -11.44
C VAL A 258 8.26 -7.94 -10.24
N VAL A 259 7.47 -8.15 -9.19
CA VAL A 259 7.97 -8.74 -7.94
C VAL A 259 8.04 -10.25 -8.01
N LEU A 260 6.96 -10.92 -8.42
CA LEU A 260 6.90 -12.37 -8.46
C LEU A 260 7.29 -12.91 -9.83
N GLY A 261 8.14 -13.94 -9.86
CA GLY A 261 8.40 -14.73 -11.06
C GLY A 261 7.45 -15.93 -11.17
N GLU A 262 7.67 -16.73 -12.20
CA GLU A 262 6.75 -17.82 -12.58
C GLU A 262 7.03 -19.14 -11.85
N LYS A 263 8.23 -19.30 -11.29
CA LYS A 263 8.67 -20.58 -10.69
C LYS A 263 8.69 -20.50 -9.17
N ASN A 264 8.12 -21.52 -8.53
CA ASN A 264 8.10 -21.69 -7.08
C ASN A 264 8.83 -22.98 -6.67
N LYS A 265 9.55 -22.96 -5.55
CA LYS A 265 10.09 -24.14 -4.87
C LYS A 265 9.68 -24.11 -3.40
N VAL A 266 9.13 -25.21 -2.90
CA VAL A 266 8.78 -25.32 -1.47
C VAL A 266 10.07 -25.53 -0.66
N LEU A 267 10.29 -24.66 0.33
CA LEU A 267 11.41 -24.75 1.27
C LEU A 267 10.98 -25.44 2.57
N TYR A 268 9.71 -25.28 2.96
CA TYR A 268 9.10 -25.93 4.12
C TYR A 268 7.58 -26.06 3.96
N GLY A 269 7.02 -27.16 4.45
CA GLY A 269 5.58 -27.39 4.51
C GLY A 269 4.93 -27.59 3.14
N THR A 270 3.83 -26.89 2.89
CA THR A 270 3.03 -26.98 1.66
C THR A 270 3.38 -25.87 0.65
N ASP A 271 2.82 -25.93 -0.56
CA ASP A 271 2.98 -24.93 -1.64
C ASP A 271 2.00 -23.73 -1.53
N GLY A 272 1.24 -23.66 -0.44
CA GLY A 272 0.22 -22.67 -0.16
C GLY A 272 -0.40 -22.88 1.22
N ILE A 273 -1.27 -21.96 1.62
CA ILE A 273 -2.12 -22.07 2.82
C ILE A 273 -3.58 -22.19 2.43
N ILE A 274 -4.41 -22.59 3.38
CA ILE A 274 -5.86 -22.64 3.22
C ILE A 274 -6.47 -21.55 4.10
N ASP A 275 -7.43 -20.81 3.56
CA ASP A 275 -8.24 -19.86 4.34
C ASP A 275 -9.68 -19.86 3.86
N ARG A 276 -10.56 -19.28 4.67
CA ARG A 276 -11.99 -19.18 4.37
C ARG A 276 -12.39 -17.74 4.10
N LEU A 277 -13.39 -17.58 3.24
CA LEU A 277 -14.07 -16.31 3.01
C LEU A 277 -15.57 -16.61 2.94
N GLY A 278 -16.30 -16.26 4.00
CA GLY A 278 -17.62 -16.79 4.25
C GLY A 278 -17.63 -18.33 4.30
N GLU A 279 -18.49 -18.94 3.48
CA GLU A 279 -18.67 -20.39 3.45
C GLU A 279 -17.65 -21.12 2.57
N LEU A 280 -16.92 -20.39 1.73
CA LEU A 280 -15.99 -20.94 0.76
C LEU A 280 -14.59 -21.10 1.34
N GLU A 281 -13.92 -22.17 0.94
CA GLU A 281 -12.53 -22.47 1.29
C GLU A 281 -11.63 -22.26 0.07
N PHE A 282 -10.50 -21.57 0.27
CA PHE A 282 -9.57 -21.21 -0.78
C PHE A 282 -8.16 -21.69 -0.46
N LYS A 283 -7.52 -22.33 -1.44
CA LYS A 283 -6.07 -22.54 -1.42
C LYS A 283 -5.36 -21.28 -1.93
N ILE A 284 -4.56 -20.65 -1.08
CA ILE A 284 -3.78 -19.44 -1.37
C ILE A 284 -2.33 -19.84 -1.64
N SER A 285 -1.89 -19.73 -2.90
CA SER A 285 -0.51 -20.03 -3.31
C SER A 285 0.39 -18.79 -3.22
N ALA A 286 1.70 -18.95 -3.47
CA ALA A 286 2.64 -17.82 -3.48
C ALA A 286 2.25 -16.73 -4.49
N THR A 287 1.78 -17.12 -5.67
CA THR A 287 1.48 -16.22 -6.81
C THR A 287 0.00 -15.87 -6.95
N SER A 288 -0.91 -16.52 -6.21
CA SER A 288 -2.33 -16.20 -6.31
C SER A 288 -2.66 -14.79 -5.78
N PHE A 289 -3.60 -14.14 -6.47
CA PHE A 289 -4.31 -12.99 -5.93
C PHE A 289 -5.35 -13.47 -4.91
N PHE A 290 -5.42 -12.75 -3.80
CA PHE A 290 -6.46 -12.90 -2.78
C PHE A 290 -6.68 -11.51 -2.18
N GLN A 291 -7.93 -11.19 -1.85
CA GLN A 291 -8.27 -9.86 -1.35
C GLN A 291 -7.54 -9.60 -0.04
N VAL A 292 -6.94 -8.41 0.08
CA VAL A 292 -6.05 -8.13 1.21
C VAL A 292 -6.77 -7.77 2.50
N ASN A 293 -8.07 -7.46 2.45
CA ASN A 293 -8.89 -7.12 3.62
C ASN A 293 -10.10 -8.06 3.67
N PRO A 294 -9.98 -9.25 4.29
CA PRO A 294 -11.07 -10.24 4.33
C PRO A 294 -12.37 -9.68 4.91
N ALA A 295 -12.29 -8.93 6.02
CA ALA A 295 -13.45 -8.34 6.68
C ALA A 295 -14.30 -7.44 5.75
N GLN A 296 -13.64 -6.57 4.95
CA GLN A 296 -14.37 -5.75 3.97
C GLN A 296 -14.71 -6.49 2.68
N THR A 297 -14.01 -7.58 2.38
CA THR A 297 -14.29 -8.41 1.18
C THR A 297 -15.63 -9.11 1.31
N GLU A 298 -15.94 -9.67 2.48
CA GLU A 298 -17.23 -10.31 2.73
C GLU A 298 -18.39 -9.32 2.54
N ILE A 299 -18.24 -8.11 3.08
CA ILE A 299 -19.22 -7.02 2.91
C ILE A 299 -19.37 -6.66 1.42
N LEU A 300 -18.26 -6.52 0.70
CA LEU A 300 -18.27 -6.20 -0.73
C LEU A 300 -19.01 -7.29 -1.54
N TYR A 301 -18.70 -8.56 -1.29
CA TYR A 301 -19.30 -9.68 -2.00
C TYR A 301 -20.79 -9.82 -1.67
N ALA A 302 -21.16 -9.65 -0.40
CA ALA A 302 -22.56 -9.63 0.02
C ALA A 302 -23.36 -8.51 -0.68
N LYS A 303 -22.79 -7.30 -0.84
CA LYS A 303 -23.44 -6.21 -1.58
C LYS A 303 -23.55 -6.51 -3.08
N ALA A 304 -22.54 -7.13 -3.68
CA ALA A 304 -22.61 -7.54 -5.09
C ALA A 304 -23.73 -8.56 -5.32
N LEU A 305 -23.85 -9.56 -4.44
CA LEU A 305 -24.91 -10.57 -4.49
C LEU A 305 -26.30 -9.96 -4.26
N GLU A 306 -26.44 -9.04 -3.28
CA GLU A 306 -27.69 -8.30 -3.05
C GLU A 306 -28.12 -7.54 -4.30
N TYR A 307 -27.21 -6.78 -4.92
CA TYR A 307 -27.53 -5.99 -6.12
C TYR A 307 -27.76 -6.85 -7.36
N ALA A 308 -27.10 -8.01 -7.46
CA ALA A 308 -27.38 -8.98 -8.52
C ALA A 308 -28.76 -9.63 -8.37
N ASN A 309 -29.29 -9.68 -7.13
CA ASN A 309 -30.61 -10.22 -6.79
C ASN A 309 -30.87 -11.59 -7.43
N LEU A 310 -29.89 -12.49 -7.29
CA LEU A 310 -29.93 -13.81 -7.91
C LEU A 310 -31.02 -14.67 -7.26
N THR A 311 -31.83 -15.33 -8.08
CA THR A 311 -32.91 -16.23 -7.65
C THR A 311 -32.53 -17.71 -7.79
N GLY A 312 -31.36 -17.99 -8.37
CA GLY A 312 -30.86 -19.33 -8.66
C GLY A 312 -31.24 -19.86 -10.04
N LYS A 313 -31.91 -19.03 -10.86
CA LYS A 313 -32.30 -19.37 -12.25
C LYS A 313 -31.39 -18.71 -13.29
N GLU A 314 -30.60 -17.74 -12.87
CA GLU A 314 -29.69 -16.98 -13.72
C GLU A 314 -28.43 -17.80 -14.04
N ARG A 315 -27.84 -17.54 -15.20
CA ARG A 315 -26.50 -18.00 -15.54
C ARG A 315 -25.52 -16.86 -15.28
N VAL A 316 -24.59 -17.08 -14.35
CA VAL A 316 -23.60 -16.07 -13.95
C VAL A 316 -22.29 -16.34 -14.71
N LEU A 317 -21.72 -15.27 -15.26
CA LEU A 317 -20.37 -15.27 -15.82
C LEU A 317 -19.47 -14.45 -14.89
N ASP A 318 -18.43 -15.09 -14.33
CA ASP A 318 -17.35 -14.43 -13.61
C ASP A 318 -16.22 -14.15 -14.62
N ALA A 319 -15.96 -12.87 -14.90
CA ALA A 319 -15.19 -12.40 -16.07
C ALA A 319 -13.81 -11.86 -15.71
#